data_AF-A0A0D2UPY9-F1
#
_entry.id   AF-A0A0D2UPY9-F1
#
_cell.length_a   1.000
_cell.length_b   1.000
_cell.length_c   1.000
_cell.angle_alpha   90.00
_cell.angle_beta   90.00
_cell.angle_gamma   90.00
#
_symmetry.space_group_name_H-M   'P 1'
#
loop_
_entity.id
_entity.type
_entity.pdbx_description
1 polymer ?
#
loop_
_entity_poly.entity_id
_entity_poly.type
_entity_poly.pdbx_seq_one_letter_code
_entity_poly.pdbx_strand_id
1 'polypeptide(L)'
;MHHTKNFFVYKHRDMSHLRELLSNCKMKKKVVVTDSKRWKQLIQSRGRSFIFSTATPVPIATAGHAAVIVAKRETWRRRELWNRVEDFRALTGIAISSPIISLIVGSEKKALKASRNSYVGNLSLFYEIE
;
A
#
# COMPACT_ATOMS: atom_id res chain seq x y z
N MET A 1 -4.12 -17.19 7.45
CA MET A 1 -2.70 -17.32 7.05
C MET A 1 -2.13 -15.94 6.74
N HIS A 2 -1.33 -15.37 7.64
CA HIS A 2 -0.66 -14.09 7.40
C HIS A 2 0.46 -14.31 6.39
N HIS A 3 0.40 -13.67 5.22
CA HIS A 3 1.56 -13.55 4.33
C HIS A 3 2.56 -12.59 4.97
N THR A 4 3.57 -13.13 5.65
CA THR A 4 4.73 -12.38 6.12
C THR A 4 5.46 -11.82 4.89
N LYS A 5 5.27 -10.53 4.61
CA LYS A 5 6.05 -9.83 3.58
C LYS A 5 7.47 -9.69 4.10
N ASN A 6 8.39 -10.47 3.55
CA ASN A 6 9.81 -10.35 3.89
C ASN A 6 10.38 -9.09 3.23
N PHE A 7 10.70 -8.10 4.07
CA PHE A 7 11.44 -6.92 3.64
C PHE A 7 12.93 -7.22 3.78
N PHE A 8 13.67 -7.10 2.68
CA PHE A 8 15.13 -7.23 2.69
C PHE A 8 15.77 -5.85 2.61
N VAL A 9 16.59 -5.52 3.61
CA VAL A 9 17.40 -4.29 3.61
C VAL A 9 18.81 -4.67 3.18
N TYR A 10 19.28 -4.07 2.10
CA TYR A 10 20.63 -4.29 1.58
C TYR A 10 21.57 -3.16 2.01
N LYS A 11 22.88 -3.41 2.01
CA LYS A 11 23.90 -2.46 2.46
C LYS A 11 24.04 -1.29 1.46
N HIS A 12 24.25 -0.07 1.97
CA HIS A 12 24.39 1.11 1.12
C HIS A 12 25.57 0.95 0.13
N ARG A 13 25.32 1.20 -1.17
CA ARG A 13 26.28 1.04 -2.29
C ARG A 13 26.89 -0.36 -2.48
N ASP A 14 26.37 -1.41 -1.84
CA ASP A 14 26.87 -2.79 -1.97
C ASP A 14 26.08 -3.60 -3.01
N MET A 15 26.66 -3.73 -4.21
CA MET A 15 26.07 -4.45 -5.33
C MET A 15 26.07 -5.98 -5.15
N SER A 16 27.09 -6.50 -4.47
CA SER A 16 27.26 -7.95 -4.28
C SER A 16 26.21 -8.46 -3.31
N HIS A 17 26.01 -7.75 -2.19
CA HIS A 17 24.99 -8.07 -1.22
C HIS A 17 23.58 -7.99 -1.80
N LEU A 18 23.25 -6.99 -2.63
CA LEU A 18 21.94 -6.98 -3.29
C LEU A 18 21.80 -8.13 -4.30
N ARG A 19 22.84 -8.44 -5.09
CA ARG A 19 22.77 -9.56 -6.04
C ARG A 19 22.51 -10.88 -5.35
N GLU A 20 23.14 -11.10 -4.19
CA GLU A 20 22.90 -12.24 -3.33
C GLU A 20 21.45 -12.27 -2.80
N LEU A 21 20.95 -11.15 -2.29
CA LEU A 21 19.55 -11.04 -1.85
C LEU A 21 18.57 -11.30 -3.00
N LEU A 22 18.87 -10.79 -4.20
CA LEU A 22 18.07 -11.00 -5.39
C LEU A 22 18.18 -12.44 -5.89
N SER A 23 19.33 -13.10 -5.87
CA SER A 23 19.46 -14.50 -6.28
C SER A 23 18.69 -15.43 -5.34
N ASN A 24 18.69 -15.12 -4.05
CA ASN A 24 18.00 -15.90 -3.02
C ASN A 24 16.47 -15.62 -2.96
N CYS A 25 16.00 -14.56 -3.63
CA CYS A 25 14.59 -14.22 -3.69
C CYS A 25 13.84 -15.10 -4.71
N LYS A 26 13.00 -16.01 -4.20
CA LYS A 26 12.16 -16.95 -5.00
C LYS A 26 11.02 -16.29 -5.79
N MET A 27 10.69 -15.02 -5.50
CA MET A 27 9.57 -14.33 -6.16
C MET A 27 9.91 -13.97 -7.61
N LYS A 28 8.99 -14.26 -8.55
CA LYS A 28 9.16 -13.92 -9.97
C LYS A 28 9.19 -12.40 -10.23
N LYS A 29 8.44 -11.62 -9.45
CA LYS A 29 8.40 -10.16 -9.52
C LYS A 29 9.02 -9.58 -8.26
N LYS A 30 10.01 -8.70 -8.43
CA LYS A 30 10.78 -8.08 -7.35
C LYS A 30 10.66 -6.56 -7.48
N VAL A 31 10.40 -5.90 -6.37
CA VAL A 31 10.36 -4.43 -6.30
C VAL A 31 11.58 -3.99 -5.51
N VAL A 32 12.38 -3.11 -6.10
CA VAL A 32 13.56 -2.53 -5.46
C VAL A 32 13.35 -1.02 -5.38
N VAL A 33 13.47 -0.46 -4.18
CA VAL A 33 13.41 0.98 -3.94
C VAL A 33 14.76 1.42 -3.39
N THR A 34 15.31 2.48 -3.95
CA THR A 34 16.65 2.98 -3.60
C THR A 34 16.76 4.48 -3.87
N ASP A 35 17.49 5.17 -3.02
CA ASP A 35 17.77 6.61 -3.11
C ASP A 35 19.20 6.90 -3.63
N SER A 36 20.09 5.90 -3.60
CA SER A 36 21.50 6.12 -3.93
C SER A 36 21.70 6.46 -5.42
N LYS A 37 22.62 7.38 -5.72
CA LYS A 37 22.94 7.78 -7.10
C LYS A 37 23.34 6.61 -7.99
N ARG A 38 24.27 5.76 -7.51
CA ARG A 38 24.76 4.58 -8.24
C ARG A 38 23.62 3.61 -8.57
N TRP A 39 22.71 3.40 -7.63
CA TRP A 39 21.56 2.51 -7.81
C TRP A 39 20.51 3.08 -8.75
N LYS A 40 20.23 4.39 -8.67
CA LYS A 40 19.34 5.05 -9.64
C LYS A 40 19.86 4.91 -11.06
N GLN A 41 21.15 5.16 -11.29
CA GLN A 41 21.78 4.98 -12.60
C GLN A 41 21.68 3.53 -13.11
N LEU A 42 21.86 2.55 -12.21
CA LEU A 42 21.70 1.14 -12.57
C LEU A 42 20.26 0.81 -12.99
N ILE A 43 19.26 1.26 -12.21
CA ILE A 43 17.85 1.02 -12.53
C ILE A 43 17.46 1.73 -13.83
N GLN A 44 17.92 2.96 -14.04
CA GLN A 44 17.67 3.72 -15.25
C GLN A 44 18.27 3.04 -16.50
N SER A 45 19.46 2.43 -16.38
CA SER A 45 20.16 1.80 -17.50
C SER A 45 19.83 0.32 -17.72
N ARG A 46 19.32 -0.40 -16.72
CA ARG A 46 19.08 -1.87 -16.80
C ARG A 46 17.67 -2.30 -16.42
N GLY A 47 16.89 -1.46 -15.76
CA GLY A 47 15.54 -1.78 -15.30
C GLY A 47 14.56 -1.79 -16.46
N ARG A 48 14.18 -2.98 -16.96
CA ARG A 48 13.23 -3.10 -18.08
C ARG A 48 11.91 -2.37 -17.85
N SER A 49 11.38 -2.42 -16.63
CA SER A 49 10.16 -1.69 -16.24
C SER A 49 10.32 -0.17 -16.24
N PHE A 50 11.56 0.32 -16.19
CA PHE A 50 11.87 1.76 -16.31
C PHE A 50 12.12 2.14 -17.78
N ILE A 51 12.88 1.32 -18.52
CA ILE A 51 13.28 1.60 -19.91
C ILE A 51 12.11 1.45 -20.89
N PHE A 52 11.30 0.42 -20.73
CA PHE A 52 10.21 0.08 -21.66
C PHE A 52 8.83 0.54 -21.16
N SER A 53 8.79 1.56 -20.31
CA SER A 53 7.56 2.16 -19.81
C SER A 53 7.53 3.64 -20.17
N THR A 54 6.35 4.13 -20.56
CA THR A 54 6.15 5.55 -20.84
C THR A 54 6.29 6.35 -19.55
N ALA A 55 7.04 7.45 -19.62
CA ALA A 55 7.16 8.37 -18.50
C ALA A 55 5.78 8.90 -18.07
N THR A 56 5.61 9.12 -16.77
CA THR A 56 4.40 9.74 -16.22
C THR A 56 4.22 11.14 -16.83
N PRO A 57 3.02 11.48 -17.35
CA PRO A 57 2.77 12.81 -17.87
C PRO A 57 3.04 13.92 -16.84
N VAL A 58 3.53 15.06 -17.31
CA VAL A 58 3.90 16.22 -16.45
C VAL A 58 2.78 16.60 -15.47
N PRO A 59 1.49 16.71 -15.86
CA PRO A 59 0.44 17.07 -14.91
C PRO A 59 0.30 16.09 -13.74
N ILE A 60 0.46 14.79 -14.00
CA ILE A 60 0.37 13.75 -12.98
C ILE A 60 1.58 13.79 -12.05
N ALA A 61 2.78 14.01 -12.60
CA ALA A 61 3.99 14.19 -11.79
C ALA A 61 3.87 15.40 -10.86
N THR A 62 3.38 16.54 -11.36
CA THR A 62 3.15 17.75 -10.57
C THR A 62 2.07 17.55 -9.51
N ALA A 63 0.96 16.88 -9.84
CA ALA A 63 -0.07 16.53 -8.88
C ALA A 63 0.47 15.63 -7.75
N GLY A 64 1.28 14.62 -8.09
CA GLY A 64 1.97 13.78 -7.11
C GLY A 64 2.94 14.58 -6.23
N HIS A 65 3.68 15.52 -6.81
CA HIS A 65 4.58 16.40 -6.06
C HIS A 65 3.82 17.30 -5.07
N ALA A 66 2.73 17.94 -5.53
CA ALA A 66 1.87 18.76 -4.68
C ALA A 66 1.23 17.92 -3.56
N ALA A 67 0.74 16.71 -3.87
CA ALA A 67 0.18 15.81 -2.88
C ALA A 67 1.18 15.45 -1.77
N VAL A 68 2.46 15.23 -2.10
CA VAL A 68 3.51 14.99 -1.10
C VAL A 68 3.75 16.22 -0.22
N ILE A 69 3.75 17.42 -0.79
CA ILE A 69 3.89 18.67 -0.02
C ILE A 69 2.73 18.83 0.96
N VAL A 70 1.49 18.66 0.48
CA VAL A 70 0.27 18.72 1.31
C VAL A 70 0.33 17.66 2.40
N ALA A 71 0.64 16.40 2.06
CA ALA A 71 0.70 15.30 3.02
C ALA A 71 1.78 15.49 4.11
N LYS A 72 2.86 16.22 3.81
CA LYS A 72 3.89 16.59 4.80
C LYS A 72 3.43 17.72 5.73
N ARG A 73 2.75 18.73 5.20
CA ARG A 73 2.33 19.93 5.96
C ARG A 73 1.05 19.68 6.77
N GLU A 74 0.08 18.99 6.19
CA GLU A 74 -1.25 18.76 6.78
C GLU A 74 -1.29 17.48 7.61
N THR A 75 -0.65 17.51 8.78
CA THR A 75 -0.64 16.38 9.71
C THR A 75 -2.02 16.04 10.28
N TRP A 76 -2.93 17.02 10.29
CA TRP A 76 -4.31 16.86 10.76
C TRP A 76 -5.06 15.76 9.99
N ARG A 77 -4.80 15.57 8.70
CA ARG A 77 -5.46 14.50 7.91
C ARG A 77 -5.19 13.12 8.46
N ARG A 78 -3.94 12.88 8.92
CA ARG A 78 -3.55 11.59 9.52
C ARG A 78 -4.18 11.42 10.90
N ARG A 79 -4.22 12.48 11.71
CA ARG A 79 -4.87 12.45 13.02
C ARG A 79 -6.36 12.14 12.88
N GLU A 80 -7.01 12.85 11.98
CA GLU A 80 -8.43 12.72 11.72
C GLU A 80 -8.80 11.34 11.13
N LEU A 81 -7.94 10.78 10.28
CA LEU A 81 -8.09 9.38 9.83
C LEU A 81 -8.06 8.41 11.02
N TRP A 82 -7.11 8.58 11.95
CA TRP A 82 -7.01 7.72 13.12
C TRP A 82 -8.16 7.92 14.10
N ASN A 83 -8.69 9.14 14.26
CA ASN A 83 -9.90 9.39 15.03
C ASN A 83 -11.07 8.55 14.48
N ARG A 84 -11.30 8.59 13.15
CA ARG A 84 -12.35 7.78 12.51
C ARG A 84 -12.15 6.27 12.67
N VAL A 85 -10.89 5.82 12.66
CA VAL A 85 -10.56 4.41 12.89
C VAL A 85 -10.93 4.01 14.31
N GLU A 86 -10.65 4.85 15.30
CA GLU A 86 -11.01 4.59 16.69
C GLU A 86 -12.53 4.67 16.90
N ASP A 87 -13.22 5.62 16.27
CA ASP A 87 -14.69 5.70 16.30
C ASP A 87 -15.31 4.40 15.75
N PHE A 88 -14.82 3.92 14.60
CA PHE A 88 -15.28 2.67 14.01
C PHE A 88 -14.99 1.47 14.94
N ARG A 89 -13.81 1.44 15.55
CA ARG A 89 -13.44 0.39 16.52
C ARG A 89 -14.36 0.41 17.73
N ALA A 90 -14.66 1.58 18.28
CA ALA A 90 -15.55 1.74 19.44
C ALA A 90 -16.97 1.28 19.12
N LEU A 91 -17.47 1.59 17.91
CA LEU A 91 -18.82 1.21 17.47
C LEU A 91 -18.96 -0.28 17.14
N THR A 92 -17.91 -0.91 16.61
CA THR A 92 -17.97 -2.30 16.10
C THR A 92 -17.32 -3.33 17.02
N GLY A 93 -16.47 -2.91 17.95
CA GLY A 93 -15.66 -3.78 18.79
C GLY A 93 -14.53 -4.51 18.05
N ILE A 94 -14.32 -4.24 16.75
CA ILE A 94 -13.32 -4.93 15.93
C ILE A 94 -11.93 -4.39 16.27
N ALA A 95 -11.00 -5.28 16.61
CA ALA A 95 -9.61 -4.90 16.84
C ALA A 95 -8.95 -4.44 15.52
N ILE A 96 -8.59 -3.15 15.44
CA ILE A 96 -8.03 -2.53 14.25
C ILE A 96 -6.64 -1.98 14.54
N SER A 97 -5.67 -2.32 13.71
CA SER A 97 -4.27 -1.87 13.81
C SER A 97 -3.84 -0.98 12.64
N SER A 98 -4.70 -0.79 11.63
CA SER A 98 -4.40 0.04 10.46
C SER A 98 -5.68 0.69 9.92
N PRO A 99 -5.59 1.83 9.22
CA PRO A 99 -6.75 2.44 8.57
C PRO A 99 -7.41 1.60 7.47
N ILE A 100 -6.79 0.48 7.07
CA ILE A 100 -7.41 -0.50 6.16
C ILE A 100 -8.05 -1.59 7.02
N ILE A 101 -9.39 -1.61 7.05
CA ILE A 101 -10.18 -2.55 7.86
C ILE A 101 -10.62 -3.71 6.97
N SER A 102 -10.15 -4.93 7.27
CA SER A 102 -10.50 -6.14 6.53
C SER A 102 -11.63 -6.87 7.23
N LEU A 103 -12.76 -7.06 6.55
CA LEU A 103 -13.97 -7.66 7.13
C LEU A 103 -14.27 -8.99 6.44
N ILE A 104 -14.33 -10.04 7.25
CA ILE A 104 -14.47 -11.41 6.75
C ILE A 104 -15.94 -11.79 6.84
N VAL A 105 -16.61 -11.80 5.68
CA VAL A 105 -18.04 -12.12 5.56
C VAL A 105 -18.29 -13.63 5.36
N GLY A 106 -17.21 -14.39 5.08
CA GLY A 106 -17.25 -15.84 4.90
C GLY A 106 -17.60 -16.27 3.49
N SER A 107 -18.87 -16.19 3.09
CA SER A 107 -19.33 -16.68 1.78
C SER A 107 -19.45 -15.57 0.73
N GLU A 108 -19.23 -15.95 -0.54
CA GLU A 108 -19.35 -15.05 -1.69
C GLU A 108 -20.74 -14.39 -1.75
N LYS A 109 -21.81 -15.19 -1.58
CA LYS A 109 -23.19 -14.69 -1.61
C LYS A 109 -23.45 -13.64 -0.51
N LYS A 110 -22.94 -13.87 0.72
CA LYS A 110 -23.05 -12.90 1.81
C LYS A 110 -22.22 -11.64 1.53
N ALA A 111 -21.02 -11.78 0.98
CA ALA A 111 -20.16 -10.63 0.61
C ALA A 111 -20.80 -9.75 -0.49
N LEU A 112 -21.37 -10.37 -1.53
CA LEU A 112 -22.10 -9.65 -2.59
C LEU A 112 -23.36 -8.97 -2.08
N LYS A 113 -24.12 -9.63 -1.20
CA LYS A 113 -25.29 -9.04 -0.55
C LYS A 113 -24.91 -7.85 0.33
N ALA A 114 -23.88 -7.99 1.16
CA ALA A 114 -23.37 -6.93 2.01
C ALA A 114 -22.88 -5.73 1.19
N SER A 115 -22.15 -5.96 0.10
CA SER A 115 -21.73 -4.92 -0.84
C SER A 115 -22.92 -4.18 -1.45
N ARG A 116 -23.95 -4.89 -1.94
CA ARG A 116 -25.15 -4.29 -2.54
C ARG A 116 -25.98 -3.45 -1.56
N ASN A 117 -26.24 -3.98 -0.36
CA ASN A 117 -27.01 -3.25 0.67
C ASN A 117 -26.23 -2.07 1.25
N SER A 118 -24.90 -2.11 1.19
CA SER A 118 -24.01 -1.02 1.59
C SER A 118 -24.06 0.23 0.68
N TYR A 119 -24.75 0.16 -0.48
CA TYR A 119 -24.97 1.30 -1.38
C TYR A 119 -26.27 2.08 -1.09
N VAL A 120 -27.19 1.53 -0.29
CA VAL A 120 -28.54 2.12 -0.08
C VAL A 120 -28.59 3.00 1.19
N GLY A 121 -27.66 2.81 2.12
CA GLY A 121 -27.36 3.78 3.16
C GLY A 121 -25.96 4.33 2.92
N ASN A 122 -25.72 5.61 3.24
CA ASN A 122 -24.40 6.26 3.20
C ASN A 122 -23.38 5.67 4.22
N LEU A 123 -23.54 4.40 4.59
CA LEU A 123 -22.65 3.64 5.45
C LEU A 123 -22.59 2.20 4.96
N SER A 124 -21.43 1.84 4.41
CA SER A 124 -21.14 0.48 3.97
C SER A 124 -20.70 -0.34 5.16
N LEU A 125 -21.62 -0.89 5.97
CA LEU A 125 -21.47 -2.12 6.78
C LEU A 125 -22.56 -2.24 7.84
N PHE A 126 -23.53 -3.12 7.60
CA PHE A 126 -24.15 -3.92 8.66
C PHE A 126 -24.57 -5.26 8.06
N TYR A 127 -24.16 -6.36 8.68
CA TYR A 127 -24.93 -7.60 8.64
C TYR A 127 -24.85 -8.25 10.01
N GLU A 128 -26.02 -8.44 10.61
CA GLU A 128 -26.25 -9.22 11.83
C GLU A 128 -25.61 -10.60 11.73
N ILE A 129 -24.93 -10.98 12.82
CA ILE A 129 -24.46 -12.33 13.06
C ILE A 129 -25.66 -13.10 13.63
N GLU A 130 -26.30 -13.90 12.78
CA GLU A 130 -26.80 -15.23 13.13
C GLU A 130 -26.04 -16.28 12.30
#